data_AF-A0A2J8GKM6-F1
#
_entry.id   AF-A0A2J8GKM6-F1
#
_cell.length_a   1.000
_cell.length_b   1.000
_cell.length_c   1.000
_cell.angle_alpha   90.00
_cell.angle_beta   90.00
_cell.angle_gamma   90.00
#
_symmetry.space_group_name_H-M   'P 1'
#
loop_
_entity.id
_entity.type
_entity.pdbx_description
1 polymer ?
#
loop_
_entity_poly.entity_id
_entity_poly.type
_entity_poly.pdbx_seq_one_letter_code
_entity_poly.pdbx_strand_id
1 'polypeptide(L)'
;MAGKLTLVPAAPGKRLGAAVLDWLAPVAILTVLMSFGFAGITSTRSAGLIIYDTSLLAILSGLGAGLVLVYAFTVASVEGRSGNTIGNRLMGIRSADKDGYAPGLGAVFLRGIVTGAGILLTVLAAVLMAVFRLFDAALLILGPLLLLGTAWAVVVVLSSAWDRNGRLRGWHDRAAKTLVFDVVRGRNPVATGGIEGPYSFAPLDLPPVQQVASPVASRTPLASNTTVASNTQVASSTTAEPAPPGAADATDHPVNAVHPDDAMDRTQVRAGARQDAPEAVLRIRLDDGRDFRLERTVLIGRNPAPAAGESQAQLLPVPDPGRTISKTHLHLLTDGTGVWITDRHSTNGSAVTTPDGMRTALQPGVPAFVSPGTTVHFGDRTFNVGHA
;
A
#
# COMPACT_ATOMS: atom_id res chain seq x y z
N MET A 1 -10.61 5.56 23.34
CA MET A 1 -11.11 6.71 22.56
C MET A 1 -12.19 6.20 21.63
N ALA A 2 -13.40 6.77 21.66
CA ALA A 2 -14.44 6.40 20.69
C ALA A 2 -13.86 6.56 19.27
N GLY A 3 -13.73 5.47 18.53
CA GLY A 3 -13.15 5.49 17.19
C GLY A 3 -14.01 6.39 16.31
N LYS A 4 -13.41 7.44 15.74
CA LYS A 4 -14.11 8.28 14.76
C LYS A 4 -14.47 7.39 13.58
N LEU A 5 -15.75 7.11 13.38
CA LEU A 5 -16.21 6.18 12.35
C LEU A 5 -16.44 6.88 11.00
N THR A 6 -16.71 8.19 11.02
CA THR A 6 -17.10 8.96 9.84
C THR A 6 -15.89 9.62 9.17
N LEU A 7 -15.92 9.68 7.84
CA LEU A 7 -14.94 10.42 7.06
C LEU A 7 -15.36 11.89 6.99
N VAL A 8 -14.42 12.79 7.26
CA VAL A 8 -14.64 14.23 7.18
C VAL A 8 -13.73 14.79 6.08
N PRO A 9 -14.28 15.42 5.03
CA PRO A 9 -13.45 16.04 4.00
C PRO A 9 -12.67 17.24 4.56
N ALA A 10 -11.42 17.40 4.12
CA ALA A 10 -10.56 18.48 4.61
C ALA A 10 -11.01 19.85 4.11
N ALA A 11 -11.10 20.81 5.03
CA ALA A 11 -11.45 22.20 4.72
C ALA A 11 -10.40 22.86 3.79
N PRO A 12 -10.82 23.78 2.89
CA PRO A 12 -9.91 24.48 1.98
C PRO A 12 -8.73 25.18 2.69
N GLY A 13 -9.00 25.83 3.83
CA GLY A 13 -7.96 26.50 4.62
C GLY A 13 -6.90 25.55 5.18
N LYS A 14 -7.29 24.34 5.60
CA LYS A 14 -6.34 23.31 6.06
C LYS A 14 -5.47 22.81 4.92
N ARG A 15 -6.06 22.63 3.73
CA ARG A 15 -5.36 22.21 2.52
C ARG A 15 -4.34 23.25 2.07
N LEU A 16 -4.73 24.53 2.09
CA LEU A 16 -3.82 25.64 1.78
C LEU A 16 -2.69 25.73 2.81
N GLY A 17 -3.00 25.65 4.10
CA GLY A 17 -1.99 25.64 5.16
C GLY A 17 -0.98 24.51 4.99
N ALA A 18 -1.44 23.30 4.65
CA ALA A 18 -0.55 22.18 4.41
C ALA A 18 0.37 22.43 3.21
N ALA A 19 -0.18 22.93 2.10
CA ALA A 19 0.59 23.27 0.91
C ALA A 19 1.65 24.35 1.18
N VAL A 20 1.30 25.40 1.95
CA VAL A 20 2.27 26.45 2.33
C VAL A 20 3.39 25.88 3.19
N LEU A 21 3.06 25.03 4.18
CA LEU A 21 4.05 24.40 5.04
C LEU A 21 5.00 23.47 4.28
N ASP A 22 4.48 22.72 3.31
CA ASP A 22 5.30 21.83 2.47
C ASP A 22 6.27 22.61 1.56
N TRP A 23 5.92 23.83 1.16
CA TRP A 23 6.77 24.64 0.27
C TRP A 23 7.65 25.67 0.98
N LEU A 24 7.47 25.89 2.28
CA LEU A 24 8.19 26.92 3.04
C LEU A 24 9.71 26.68 3.02
N ALA A 25 10.16 25.48 3.37
CA ALA A 25 11.58 25.12 3.40
C ALA A 25 12.26 25.20 2.02
N PRO A 26 11.76 24.57 0.94
CA PRO A 26 12.40 24.65 -0.36
C PRO A 26 12.43 26.08 -0.93
N VAL A 27 11.36 26.86 -0.74
CA VAL A 27 11.34 28.27 -1.17
C VAL A 27 12.36 29.09 -0.39
N ALA A 28 12.42 28.95 0.94
CA ALA A 28 13.39 29.67 1.76
C ALA A 28 14.84 29.37 1.35
N ILE A 29 15.18 28.09 1.15
CA ILE A 29 16.51 27.67 0.69
C ILE A 29 16.84 28.30 -0.68
N LEU A 30 15.92 28.23 -1.63
CA LEU A 30 16.11 28.81 -2.96
C LEU A 30 16.31 30.33 -2.89
N THR A 31 15.49 31.03 -2.10
CA THR A 31 15.59 32.49 -1.92
C THR A 31 16.92 32.88 -1.29
N VAL A 32 17.39 32.15 -0.27
CA VAL A 32 18.68 32.40 0.37
C VAL A 32 19.83 32.20 -0.61
N LEU A 33 19.85 31.08 -1.34
CA LEU A 33 20.89 30.79 -2.33
C LEU A 33 20.92 31.81 -3.46
N MET A 34 19.75 32.19 -3.99
CA MET A 34 19.67 33.26 -4.99
C MET A 34 20.14 34.59 -4.43
N SER A 35 19.80 34.94 -3.19
CA SER A 35 20.21 36.20 -2.56
C SER A 35 21.73 36.30 -2.44
N PHE A 36 22.39 35.22 -2.00
CA PHE A 36 23.87 35.16 -1.99
C PHE A 36 24.45 35.22 -3.40
N GLY A 37 23.79 34.57 -4.36
CA GLY A 37 24.14 34.65 -5.77
C GLY A 37 24.12 36.09 -6.30
N PHE A 38 23.06 36.83 -6.00
CA PHE A 38 22.92 38.24 -6.38
C PHE A 38 23.94 39.13 -5.69
N ALA A 39 24.21 38.91 -4.40
CA ALA A 39 25.21 39.65 -3.64
C ALA A 39 26.64 39.43 -4.18
N GLY A 40 26.90 38.28 -4.83
CA GLY A 40 28.19 37.96 -5.44
C GLY A 40 28.39 38.48 -6.86
N ILE A 41 27.45 39.25 -7.43
CA ILE A 41 27.65 39.86 -8.74
C ILE A 41 28.76 40.91 -8.64
N THR A 42 29.81 40.74 -9.42
CA THR A 42 30.90 41.72 -9.52
C THR A 42 30.94 42.34 -10.91
N SER A 43 31.48 43.55 -11.02
CA SER A 43 31.64 44.23 -12.30
C SER A 43 33.10 44.58 -12.56
N THR A 44 33.58 44.27 -13.75
CA THR A 44 34.90 44.69 -14.22
C THR A 44 34.72 45.68 -15.37
N ARG A 45 35.56 46.72 -15.41
CA ARG A 45 35.56 47.69 -16.50
C ARG A 45 36.81 47.47 -17.36
N SER A 46 36.62 47.16 -18.64
CA SER A 46 37.71 46.98 -19.60
C SER A 46 37.35 47.62 -20.93
N ALA A 47 38.26 48.41 -21.49
CA ALA A 47 38.09 49.09 -22.78
C ALA A 47 36.76 49.89 -22.94
N GLY A 48 36.27 50.51 -21.86
CA GLY A 48 35.03 51.30 -21.87
C GLY A 48 33.73 50.49 -21.73
N LEU A 49 33.77 49.15 -21.73
CA LEU A 49 32.62 48.30 -21.39
C LEU A 49 32.63 47.90 -19.91
N ILE A 50 31.43 47.75 -19.34
CA ILE A 50 31.21 47.15 -18.02
C ILE A 50 30.78 45.70 -18.24
N ILE A 51 31.55 44.75 -17.73
CA ILE A 51 31.26 43.31 -17.79
C ILE A 51 30.88 42.84 -16.39
N TYR A 52 29.71 42.22 -16.25
CA TYR A 52 29.25 41.64 -14.99
C TYR A 52 29.60 40.14 -14.93
N ASP A 53 30.23 39.72 -13.84
CA ASP A 53 30.39 38.29 -13.51
C ASP A 53 29.17 37.82 -12.71
N THR A 54 28.42 36.89 -13.30
CA THR A 54 27.20 36.28 -12.74
C THR A 54 27.37 34.80 -12.45
N SER A 55 28.61 34.28 -12.48
CA SER A 55 28.90 32.86 -12.29
C SER A 55 28.38 32.32 -10.95
N LEU A 56 28.60 33.04 -9.86
CA LEU A 56 28.12 32.64 -8.53
C LEU A 56 26.59 32.60 -8.48
N LEU A 57 25.92 33.59 -9.08
CA LEU A 57 24.46 33.60 -9.20
C LEU A 57 23.96 32.36 -9.95
N ALA A 58 24.55 32.04 -11.10
CA ALA A 58 24.15 30.88 -11.89
C ALA A 58 24.35 29.57 -11.13
N ILE A 59 25.49 29.39 -10.45
CA ILE A 59 25.81 28.19 -9.67
C ILE A 59 24.84 28.01 -8.51
N LEU A 60 24.66 29.04 -7.66
CA LEU A 60 23.80 28.94 -6.48
C LEU A 60 22.32 28.79 -6.85
N SER A 61 21.88 29.44 -7.93
CA SER A 61 20.51 29.30 -8.43
C SER A 61 20.26 27.90 -9.00
N GLY A 62 21.23 27.36 -9.76
CA GLY A 62 21.17 25.99 -10.28
C GLY A 62 21.14 24.95 -9.16
N LEU A 63 22.00 25.10 -8.15
CA LEU A 63 22.01 24.25 -6.96
C LEU A 63 20.68 24.32 -6.20
N GLY A 64 20.17 25.53 -5.97
CA GLY A 64 18.89 25.74 -5.29
C GLY A 64 17.74 25.08 -6.05
N ALA A 65 17.66 25.28 -7.37
CA ALA A 65 16.63 24.64 -8.21
C ALA A 65 16.75 23.10 -8.17
N GLY A 66 17.97 22.56 -8.22
CA GLY A 66 18.22 21.12 -8.09
C GLY A 66 17.74 20.57 -6.75
N LEU A 67 18.03 21.25 -5.64
CA LEU A 67 17.56 20.86 -4.30
C LEU A 67 16.03 20.88 -4.20
N VAL A 68 15.37 21.89 -4.80
CA VAL A 68 13.91 21.97 -4.85
C VAL A 68 13.32 20.78 -5.63
N LEU A 69 13.92 20.40 -6.76
CA LEU A 69 13.47 19.24 -7.55
C LEU A 69 13.62 17.93 -6.79
N VAL A 70 14.77 17.72 -6.13
CA VAL A 70 15.00 16.54 -5.28
C VAL A 70 13.98 16.49 -4.16
N TYR A 71 13.78 17.61 -3.45
CA TYR A 71 12.78 17.72 -2.38
C TYR A 71 11.37 17.39 -2.88
N ALA A 72 10.95 17.98 -4.00
CA ALA A 72 9.63 17.75 -4.58
C ALA A 72 9.42 16.28 -4.96
N PHE A 73 10.43 15.63 -5.54
CA PHE A 73 10.37 14.21 -5.85
C PHE A 73 10.31 13.33 -4.59
N THR A 74 11.10 13.64 -3.56
CA THR A 74 11.09 12.91 -2.29
C THR A 74 9.73 13.03 -1.60
N VAL A 75 9.19 14.24 -1.49
CA VAL A 75 7.87 14.47 -0.87
C VAL A 75 6.77 13.80 -1.68
N ALA A 76 6.79 13.92 -3.02
CA ALA A 76 5.82 13.24 -3.87
C ALA A 76 5.86 11.71 -3.72
N SER A 77 7.06 11.14 -3.56
CA SER A 77 7.24 9.70 -3.32
C SER A 77 6.71 9.27 -1.96
N VAL A 78 6.95 10.07 -0.91
CA VAL A 78 6.44 9.81 0.43
C VAL A 78 4.91 9.96 0.48
N GLU A 79 4.36 11.01 -0.13
CA GLU A 79 2.92 11.22 -0.22
C GLU A 79 2.25 10.13 -1.06
N GLY A 80 2.84 9.74 -2.19
CA GLY A 80 2.32 8.68 -3.05
C GLY A 80 2.19 7.34 -2.33
N ARG A 81 3.13 7.02 -1.44
CA ARG A 81 3.13 5.76 -0.65
C ARG A 81 2.31 5.83 0.63
N SER A 82 2.25 6.98 1.29
CA SER A 82 1.69 7.10 2.64
C SER A 82 0.46 8.00 2.75
N GLY A 83 0.16 8.80 1.73
CA GLY A 83 -0.85 9.86 1.78
C GLY A 83 -0.47 11.06 2.67
N ASN A 84 0.74 11.08 3.24
CA ASN A 84 1.19 12.10 4.17
C ASN A 84 2.40 12.86 3.63
N THR A 85 2.30 14.19 3.71
CA THR A 85 3.42 15.14 3.66
C THR A 85 3.68 15.70 5.07
N ILE A 86 4.68 16.57 5.21
CA ILE A 86 4.98 17.25 6.48
C ILE A 86 3.82 18.19 6.83
N GLY A 87 3.39 19.01 5.88
CA GLY A 87 2.25 19.92 6.01
C GLY A 87 0.95 19.19 6.29
N ASN A 88 0.69 18.05 5.64
CA ASN A 88 -0.49 17.23 5.91
C ASN A 88 -0.54 16.77 7.38
N ARG A 89 0.59 16.30 7.92
CA ARG A 89 0.68 15.88 9.34
C ARG A 89 0.43 17.04 10.29
N LEU A 90 1.02 18.20 10.01
CA LEU A 90 0.86 19.40 10.83
C LEU A 90 -0.57 19.95 10.80
N MET A 91 -1.24 19.90 9.64
CA MET A 91 -2.63 20.35 9.50
C MET A 91 -3.67 19.30 9.87
N GLY A 92 -3.23 18.08 10.22
CA GLY A 92 -4.11 16.99 10.58
C GLY A 92 -4.99 16.50 9.43
N ILE A 93 -4.46 16.51 8.21
CA ILE A 93 -5.13 16.05 7.00
C ILE A 93 -4.36 14.89 6.36
N ARG A 94 -5.03 14.10 5.52
CA ARG A 94 -4.41 12.99 4.80
C ARG A 94 -4.96 12.85 3.40
N SER A 95 -4.06 12.71 2.43
CA SER A 95 -4.37 12.44 1.03
C SER A 95 -4.65 10.95 0.84
N ALA A 96 -5.61 10.61 -0.02
CA ALA A 96 -5.97 9.25 -0.38
C ALA A 96 -6.48 9.18 -1.82
N ASP A 97 -6.55 7.98 -2.39
CA ASP A 97 -7.21 7.73 -3.67
C ASP A 97 -8.75 7.71 -3.53
N LYS A 98 -9.42 7.30 -4.62
CA LYS A 98 -10.88 7.18 -4.68
C LYS A 98 -11.47 6.10 -3.77
N ASP A 99 -10.67 5.14 -3.30
CA ASP A 99 -11.07 4.00 -2.49
C ASP A 99 -10.60 4.16 -1.03
N GLY A 100 -9.82 5.20 -0.74
CA GLY A 100 -9.32 5.54 0.59
C GLY A 100 -7.94 4.98 0.92
N TYR A 101 -7.22 4.45 -0.06
CA TYR A 101 -5.85 3.97 0.07
C TYR A 101 -4.84 5.06 -0.27
N ALA A 102 -3.54 4.73 -0.21
CA ALA A 102 -2.49 5.67 -0.58
C ALA A 102 -2.70 6.15 -2.03
N PRO A 103 -2.54 7.45 -2.31
CA PRO A 103 -2.92 8.04 -3.60
C PRO A 103 -2.09 7.53 -4.78
N GLY A 104 -0.91 6.97 -4.54
CA GLY A 104 0.02 6.53 -5.58
C GLY A 104 0.81 7.68 -6.18
N LEU A 105 2.02 7.38 -6.67
CA LEU A 105 2.94 8.38 -7.21
C LEU A 105 2.38 9.11 -8.44
N GLY A 106 1.69 8.39 -9.34
CA GLY A 106 1.15 8.97 -10.57
C GLY A 106 0.06 10.01 -10.30
N ALA A 107 -0.81 9.77 -9.31
CA ALA A 107 -1.84 10.72 -8.94
C ALA A 107 -1.25 11.97 -8.27
N VAL A 108 -0.28 11.79 -7.37
CA VAL A 108 0.44 12.91 -6.73
C VAL A 108 1.21 13.73 -7.76
N PHE A 109 1.84 13.08 -8.75
CA PHE A 109 2.54 13.75 -9.84
C PHE A 109 1.60 14.60 -10.70
N LEU A 110 0.46 14.05 -11.12
CA LEU A 110 -0.55 14.80 -11.90
C LEU A 110 -1.09 15.99 -11.09
N ARG A 111 -1.33 15.79 -9.79
CA ARG A 111 -1.73 16.86 -8.87
C ARG A 111 -0.68 17.97 -8.80
N GLY A 112 0.59 17.58 -8.72
CA GLY A 112 1.75 18.47 -8.76
C GLY A 112 1.82 19.29 -10.04
N ILE A 113 1.60 18.67 -11.21
CA ILE A 113 1.57 19.38 -12.51
C ILE A 113 0.44 20.42 -12.54
N VAL A 114 -0.79 20.03 -12.17
CA VAL A 114 -1.95 20.95 -12.23
C VAL A 114 -1.74 22.13 -11.29
N THR A 115 -1.28 21.88 -10.07
CA THR A 115 -1.03 22.93 -9.08
C THR A 115 0.16 23.81 -9.47
N GLY A 116 1.22 23.19 -9.99
CA GLY A 116 2.46 23.85 -10.39
C GLY A 116 2.48 24.41 -11.82
N ALA A 117 1.39 24.31 -12.59
CA ALA A 117 1.38 24.66 -14.01
C ALA A 117 1.90 26.08 -14.30
N GLY A 118 1.49 27.07 -13.51
CA GLY A 118 1.97 28.44 -13.66
C GLY A 118 3.46 28.62 -13.31
N ILE A 119 3.96 27.88 -12.32
CA ILE A 119 5.39 27.86 -11.98
C ILE A 119 6.20 27.16 -13.07
N LEU A 120 5.71 26.04 -13.61
CA LEU A 120 6.34 25.34 -14.73
C LEU A 120 6.44 26.25 -15.96
N LEU A 121 5.41 27.04 -16.23
CA LEU A 121 5.43 28.03 -17.31
C LEU A 121 6.44 29.15 -17.03
N THR A 122 6.60 29.56 -15.77
CA THR A 122 7.64 30.52 -15.35
C THR A 122 9.04 29.96 -15.57
N VAL A 123 9.28 28.71 -15.20
CA VAL A 123 10.56 28.02 -15.41
C VAL A 123 10.86 27.88 -16.91
N LEU A 124 9.85 27.50 -17.71
CA LEU A 124 10.01 27.41 -19.16
C LEU A 124 10.38 28.77 -19.77
N ALA A 125 9.71 29.85 -19.37
CA ALA A 125 10.05 31.20 -19.80
C ALA A 125 11.50 31.58 -19.41
N ALA A 126 11.93 31.25 -18.19
CA ALA A 126 13.29 31.49 -17.75
C ALA A 126 14.33 30.73 -18.59
N VAL A 127 14.06 29.47 -18.92
CA VAL A 127 14.93 28.66 -19.80
C VAL A 127 15.01 29.26 -21.19
N LEU A 128 13.87 29.63 -21.79
CA LEU A 128 13.84 30.25 -23.11
C LEU A 128 14.61 31.58 -23.12
N MET A 129 14.44 32.42 -22.10
CA MET A 129 15.19 33.66 -21.96
C MET A 129 16.70 33.42 -21.87
N ALA A 130 17.14 32.40 -21.13
CA ALA A 130 18.55 32.03 -21.05
C ALA A 130 19.09 31.57 -22.41
N VAL A 131 18.33 30.75 -23.15
CA VAL A 131 18.69 30.27 -24.49
C VAL A 131 18.81 31.42 -25.49
N PHE A 132 17.84 32.33 -25.51
CA PHE A 132 17.80 33.47 -26.43
C PHE A 132 18.55 34.71 -25.93
N ARG A 133 19.22 34.62 -24.77
CA ARG A 133 19.98 35.72 -24.15
C ARG A 133 19.15 36.99 -23.90
N LEU A 134 17.86 36.83 -23.60
CA LEU A 134 16.89 37.92 -23.43
C LEU A 134 16.84 38.41 -21.96
N PHE A 135 17.98 38.79 -21.40
CA PHE A 135 18.09 39.10 -19.96
C PHE A 135 17.47 40.45 -19.57
N ASP A 136 17.47 41.43 -20.47
CA ASP A 136 16.94 42.78 -20.18
C ASP A 136 15.44 42.77 -19.86
N ALA A 137 14.71 41.81 -20.42
CA ALA A 137 13.28 41.64 -20.19
C ALA A 137 12.95 40.70 -19.02
N ALA A 138 13.97 40.08 -18.38
CA ALA A 138 13.77 38.99 -17.42
C ALA A 138 12.90 39.42 -16.23
N LEU A 139 13.16 40.57 -15.62
CA LEU A 139 12.38 41.06 -14.48
C LEU A 139 10.92 41.35 -14.86
N LEU A 140 10.71 41.99 -16.01
CA LEU A 140 9.40 42.40 -16.50
C LEU A 140 8.51 41.22 -16.91
N ILE A 141 9.11 40.11 -17.32
CA ILE A 141 8.37 38.91 -17.73
C ILE A 141 8.30 37.92 -16.56
N LEU A 142 9.44 37.50 -16.00
CA LEU A 142 9.47 36.45 -14.98
C LEU A 142 8.83 36.88 -13.66
N GLY A 143 8.97 38.15 -13.26
CA GLY A 143 8.38 38.68 -12.03
C GLY A 143 6.86 38.52 -11.99
N PRO A 144 6.12 39.13 -12.95
CA PRO A 144 4.68 38.96 -13.05
C PRO A 144 4.26 37.51 -13.28
N LEU A 145 5.01 36.73 -14.05
CA LEU A 145 4.71 35.33 -14.34
C LEU A 145 4.80 34.45 -13.08
N LEU A 146 5.80 34.71 -12.23
CA LEU A 146 5.94 34.05 -10.93
C LEU A 146 4.79 34.41 -9.99
N LEU A 147 4.38 35.68 -9.95
CA LEU A 147 3.21 36.12 -9.16
C LEU A 147 1.92 35.48 -9.66
N LEU A 148 1.70 35.43 -10.97
CA LEU A 148 0.56 34.75 -11.56
C LEU A 148 0.61 33.23 -11.31
N GLY A 149 1.79 32.63 -11.37
CA GLY A 149 1.98 31.20 -11.11
C GLY A 149 1.74 30.81 -9.65
N THR A 150 2.15 31.65 -8.71
CA THR A 150 1.86 31.47 -7.27
C THR A 150 0.38 31.71 -6.99
N ALA A 151 -0.23 32.75 -7.54
CA ALA A 151 -1.67 33.00 -7.44
C ALA A 151 -2.48 31.83 -8.04
N TRP A 152 -2.05 31.27 -9.17
CA TRP A 152 -2.63 30.08 -9.77
C TRP A 152 -2.63 28.90 -8.80
N ALA A 153 -1.49 28.59 -8.19
CA ALA A 153 -1.38 27.49 -7.24
C ALA A 153 -2.34 27.67 -6.05
N VAL A 154 -2.46 28.88 -5.52
CA VAL A 154 -3.39 29.21 -4.43
C VAL A 154 -4.85 29.02 -4.87
N VAL A 155 -5.22 29.52 -6.04
CA VAL A 155 -6.58 29.37 -6.60
C VAL A 155 -6.92 27.90 -6.82
N VAL A 156 -5.98 27.11 -7.36
CA VAL A 156 -6.17 25.67 -7.57
C VAL A 156 -6.41 24.96 -6.23
N VAL A 157 -5.67 25.27 -5.17
CA VAL A 157 -5.89 24.66 -3.86
C VAL A 157 -7.24 25.10 -3.25
N LEU A 158 -7.56 26.39 -3.34
CA LEU A 158 -8.81 26.96 -2.84
C LEU A 158 -10.04 26.57 -3.67
N SER A 159 -9.87 26.08 -4.90
CA SER A 159 -10.95 25.60 -5.76
C SER A 159 -11.82 24.53 -5.09
N SER A 160 -11.30 23.84 -4.08
CA SER A 160 -12.03 22.91 -3.22
C SER A 160 -13.24 23.53 -2.51
N ALA A 161 -13.25 24.84 -2.27
CA ALA A 161 -14.38 25.57 -1.69
C ALA A 161 -15.59 25.65 -2.66
N TRP A 162 -15.34 25.58 -3.96
CA TRP A 162 -16.37 25.67 -5.00
C TRP A 162 -16.89 24.29 -5.46
N ASP A 163 -16.50 23.21 -4.79
CA ASP A 163 -16.93 21.86 -5.15
C ASP A 163 -18.40 21.62 -4.76
N ARG A 164 -19.31 21.70 -5.74
CA ARG A 164 -20.77 21.50 -5.55
C ARG A 164 -21.14 20.12 -5.01
N ASN A 165 -20.25 19.13 -5.12
CA ASN A 165 -20.51 17.75 -4.72
C ASN A 165 -20.30 17.51 -3.21
N GLY A 166 -19.95 18.54 -2.43
CA GLY A 166 -19.76 18.44 -0.97
C GLY A 166 -18.53 17.63 -0.54
N ARG A 167 -17.75 17.10 -1.49
CA ARG A 167 -16.52 16.34 -1.22
C ARG A 167 -15.28 17.22 -1.02
N LEU A 168 -15.43 18.54 -1.14
CA LEU A 168 -14.37 19.55 -1.03
C LEU A 168 -13.14 19.20 -1.88
N ARG A 169 -13.34 18.79 -3.13
CA ARG A 169 -12.27 18.40 -4.06
C ARG A 169 -11.80 19.61 -4.87
N GLY A 170 -10.49 19.91 -4.79
CA GLY A 170 -9.89 20.90 -5.69
C GLY A 170 -9.80 20.39 -7.13
N TRP A 171 -9.57 21.28 -8.08
CA TRP A 171 -9.38 20.92 -9.49
C TRP A 171 -8.25 19.92 -9.69
N HIS A 172 -7.16 20.08 -8.94
CA HIS A 172 -6.02 19.17 -8.93
C HIS A 172 -6.37 17.78 -8.40
N ASP A 173 -7.23 17.70 -7.36
CA ASP A 173 -7.69 16.41 -6.82
C ASP A 173 -8.66 15.72 -7.79
N ARG A 174 -9.52 16.51 -8.43
CA ARG A 174 -10.47 16.01 -9.42
C ARG A 174 -9.74 15.42 -10.63
N ALA A 175 -8.70 16.10 -11.12
CA ALA A 175 -7.84 15.60 -12.19
C ALA A 175 -7.10 14.31 -11.79
N ALA A 176 -6.58 14.25 -10.56
CA ALA A 176 -5.84 13.11 -10.03
C ALA A 176 -6.71 11.98 -9.47
N LYS A 177 -8.04 12.14 -9.42
CA LYS A 177 -8.99 11.23 -8.75
C LYS A 177 -8.64 10.96 -7.27
N THR A 178 -8.10 11.97 -6.58
CA THR A 178 -7.71 11.90 -5.18
C THR A 178 -8.71 12.58 -4.26
N LEU A 179 -8.56 12.31 -2.97
CA LEU A 179 -9.36 12.81 -1.87
C LEU A 179 -8.45 13.27 -0.73
N VAL A 180 -8.90 14.25 0.05
CA VAL A 180 -8.18 14.68 1.26
C VAL A 180 -9.15 14.74 2.42
N PHE A 181 -8.78 14.07 3.51
CA PHE A 181 -9.61 13.90 4.69
C PHE A 181 -8.99 14.59 5.90
N ASP A 182 -9.84 15.15 6.77
CA ASP A 182 -9.47 15.67 8.07
C ASP A 182 -9.42 14.52 9.08
N VAL A 183 -8.21 14.03 9.39
CA VAL A 183 -8.00 12.90 10.30
C VAL A 183 -8.04 13.32 11.77
N VAL A 184 -8.05 14.63 12.04
CA VAL A 184 -8.28 15.17 13.39
C VAL A 184 -9.76 15.23 13.70
N ARG A 185 -10.63 15.46 12.72
CA ARG A 185 -12.09 15.45 12.93
C ARG A 185 -12.76 14.12 12.61
N GLY A 186 -12.23 13.36 11.66
CA GLY A 186 -12.81 12.11 11.18
C GLY A 186 -11.87 10.91 11.25
N ARG A 187 -12.33 9.79 10.68
CA ARG A 187 -11.57 8.55 10.48
C ARG A 187 -10.43 8.75 9.48
N ASN A 188 -9.37 7.98 9.65
CA ASN A 188 -8.25 7.95 8.72
C ASN A 188 -8.39 6.76 7.75
N PRO A 189 -8.86 6.96 6.50
CA PRO A 189 -9.22 5.85 5.61
C PRO A 189 -8.01 4.97 5.26
N VAL A 190 -6.85 5.57 5.03
CA VAL A 190 -5.62 4.85 4.66
C VAL A 190 -5.13 3.93 5.79
N ALA A 191 -5.45 4.26 7.05
CA ALA A 191 -5.13 3.42 8.21
C ALA A 191 -6.25 2.43 8.56
N THR A 192 -7.47 2.63 8.06
CA THR A 192 -8.66 1.88 8.49
C THR A 192 -9.32 1.12 7.33
N GLY A 193 -8.57 0.60 6.36
CA GLY A 193 -9.14 -0.24 5.30
C GLY A 193 -9.94 0.50 4.22
N GLY A 194 -9.64 1.78 3.97
CA GLY A 194 -10.25 2.56 2.89
C GLY A 194 -11.48 3.36 3.31
N ILE A 195 -12.30 3.73 2.31
CA ILE A 195 -13.51 4.57 2.49
C ILE A 195 -14.63 3.80 3.18
N GLU A 196 -14.75 2.50 2.94
CA GLU A 196 -15.75 1.66 3.60
C GLU A 196 -15.40 1.50 5.09
N GLY A 197 -14.12 1.34 5.40
CA GLY A 197 -13.62 1.21 6.77
C GLY A 197 -13.14 -0.18 7.10
N PRO A 198 -12.89 -0.44 8.39
CA PRO A 198 -12.61 -1.80 8.84
C PRO A 198 -13.86 -2.63 8.53
N TYR A 199 -13.70 -3.77 7.85
CA TYR A 199 -14.78 -4.70 7.57
C TYR A 199 -15.52 -5.00 8.89
N SER A 200 -16.74 -4.47 9.02
CA SER A 200 -17.59 -4.76 10.16
C SER A 200 -18.34 -6.05 9.83
N PHE A 201 -17.91 -7.16 10.43
CA PHE A 201 -18.70 -8.40 10.49
C PHE A 201 -19.90 -8.24 11.46
N ALA A 202 -20.53 -7.07 11.49
CA ALA A 202 -21.85 -6.97 12.07
C ALA A 202 -22.75 -7.85 11.20
N PRO A 203 -23.49 -8.82 11.76
CA PRO A 203 -24.47 -9.56 11.00
C PRO A 203 -25.32 -8.55 10.23
N LEU A 204 -25.37 -8.70 8.91
CA LEU A 204 -26.36 -7.99 8.10
C LEU A 204 -27.71 -8.28 8.77
N ASP A 205 -28.52 -7.25 9.07
CA ASP A 205 -29.93 -7.40 9.38
C ASP A 205 -30.61 -7.94 8.12
N LEU A 206 -30.39 -9.23 7.86
CA LEU A 206 -31.10 -9.97 6.84
C LEU A 206 -32.51 -10.13 7.37
N PRO A 207 -33.55 -9.94 6.53
CA PRO A 207 -34.90 -10.28 6.91
C PRO A 207 -34.91 -11.72 7.45
N PRO A 208 -35.70 -12.01 8.51
CA PRO A 208 -35.70 -13.32 9.13
C PRO A 208 -35.91 -14.38 8.05
N VAL A 209 -34.96 -15.32 7.96
CA VAL A 209 -35.00 -16.41 6.98
C VAL A 209 -36.30 -17.17 7.21
N GLN A 210 -37.26 -17.00 6.31
CA GLN A 210 -38.51 -17.73 6.33
C GLN A 210 -38.18 -19.18 6.04
N GLN A 211 -38.29 -20.06 7.03
CA GLN A 211 -38.06 -21.49 6.85
C GLN A 211 -39.09 -22.01 5.84
N VAL A 212 -38.66 -22.25 4.61
CA VAL A 212 -39.46 -22.95 3.60
C VAL A 212 -39.47 -24.42 4.02
N ALA A 213 -40.64 -24.89 4.47
CA ALA A 213 -40.84 -26.30 4.78
C ALA A 213 -40.54 -27.13 3.53
N SER A 214 -39.52 -27.99 3.60
CA SER A 214 -39.21 -28.93 2.52
C SER A 214 -40.41 -29.88 2.34
N PRO A 215 -40.89 -30.13 1.10
CA PRO A 215 -41.95 -31.07 0.84
C PRO A 215 -41.38 -32.49 0.87
N VAL A 216 -41.04 -32.98 2.06
CA VAL A 216 -40.79 -34.41 2.27
C VAL A 216 -42.07 -34.99 2.85
N ALA A 217 -42.66 -35.91 2.07
CA ALA A 217 -43.96 -36.51 2.29
C ALA A 217 -44.21 -36.92 3.75
N SER A 218 -45.27 -36.34 4.33
CA SER A 218 -45.88 -36.77 5.58
C SER A 218 -46.32 -38.23 5.45
N ARG A 219 -45.55 -39.16 6.02
CA ARG A 219 -46.09 -40.47 6.39
C ARG A 219 -46.81 -40.27 7.73
N THR A 220 -48.12 -40.29 7.68
CA THR A 220 -49.03 -40.26 8.83
C THR A 220 -48.75 -41.45 9.76
N PRO A 221 -48.39 -41.24 11.04
CA PRO A 221 -48.58 -42.24 12.07
C PRO A 221 -49.97 -42.04 12.68
N LEU A 222 -50.73 -43.12 12.71
CA LEU A 222 -52.04 -43.23 13.31
C LEU A 222 -52.02 -42.82 14.79
N ALA A 223 -53.03 -42.06 15.21
CA ALA A 223 -53.17 -41.51 16.55
C ALA A 223 -53.13 -42.60 17.64
N SER A 224 -52.50 -42.27 18.77
CA SER A 224 -52.78 -42.91 20.06
C SER A 224 -52.67 -41.83 21.13
N ASN A 225 -53.83 -41.40 21.62
CA ASN A 225 -53.97 -40.56 22.80
C ASN A 225 -53.40 -41.30 24.00
N THR A 226 -52.40 -40.73 24.69
CA THR A 226 -52.19 -41.01 26.11
C THR A 226 -51.63 -39.79 26.80
N THR A 227 -52.45 -39.21 27.66
CA THR A 227 -52.13 -38.17 28.63
C THR A 227 -51.30 -38.79 29.76
N VAL A 228 -50.07 -38.33 29.99
CA VAL A 228 -49.41 -38.48 31.31
C VAL A 228 -48.54 -37.26 31.59
N ALA A 229 -48.77 -36.66 32.75
CA ALA A 229 -48.12 -35.49 33.29
C ALA A 229 -46.67 -35.73 33.69
N SER A 230 -45.92 -34.62 33.73
CA SER A 230 -44.56 -34.47 34.21
C SER A 230 -44.33 -35.03 35.61
N ASN A 231 -43.28 -35.83 35.79
CA ASN A 231 -42.41 -35.75 36.97
C ASN A 231 -41.10 -36.52 36.72
N THR A 232 -39.98 -35.81 36.56
CA THR A 232 -38.65 -36.42 36.69
C THR A 232 -38.02 -35.90 37.97
N GLN A 233 -37.98 -36.81 38.95
CA GLN A 233 -37.36 -36.66 40.24
C GLN A 233 -35.89 -37.14 40.17
N VAL A 234 -35.04 -36.28 40.71
CA VAL A 234 -33.70 -36.38 41.33
C VAL A 234 -33.06 -37.77 41.58
N ALA A 235 -31.72 -37.77 41.47
CA ALA A 235 -30.66 -38.57 42.16
C ALA A 235 -29.88 -39.52 41.22
N SER A 236 -28.55 -39.75 41.29
CA SER A 236 -27.50 -39.60 42.31
C SER A 236 -26.13 -39.64 41.58
N SER A 237 -24.99 -39.11 42.03
CA SER A 237 -24.12 -39.64 43.09
C SER A 237 -22.74 -38.95 43.07
N THR A 238 -21.93 -39.22 44.10
CA THR A 238 -21.03 -38.32 44.83
C THR A 238 -19.54 -38.72 44.75
N THR A 239 -18.62 -37.80 45.11
CA THR A 239 -17.31 -38.03 45.81
C THR A 239 -16.13 -38.51 44.91
N ALA A 240 -14.84 -38.10 45.00
CA ALA A 240 -13.99 -37.45 46.00
C ALA A 240 -12.69 -36.84 45.35
N GLU A 241 -12.06 -35.91 46.07
CA GLU A 241 -10.65 -35.46 46.04
C GLU A 241 -10.04 -35.86 47.44
N PRO A 242 -8.76 -36.26 47.67
CA PRO A 242 -7.56 -35.37 47.66
C PRO A 242 -6.11 -35.93 47.46
N ALA A 243 -5.24 -35.04 46.92
CA ALA A 243 -3.85 -34.65 47.34
C ALA A 243 -2.59 -35.60 47.25
N PRO A 244 -1.35 -35.02 47.16
CA PRO A 244 -0.07 -35.58 46.62
C PRO A 244 0.99 -35.96 47.71
N PRO A 245 2.22 -36.43 47.39
CA PRO A 245 3.44 -35.57 47.22
C PRO A 245 4.55 -36.16 46.28
N GLY A 246 5.50 -35.38 45.70
CA GLY A 246 6.88 -35.11 46.23
C GLY A 246 7.95 -35.54 45.19
N ALA A 247 8.72 -34.63 44.55
CA ALA A 247 10.07 -34.12 44.90
C ALA A 247 11.25 -35.02 44.47
N ALA A 248 12.18 -34.51 43.62
CA ALA A 248 13.65 -34.55 43.77
C ALA A 248 14.41 -34.05 42.51
N ASP A 249 15.62 -33.55 42.77
CA ASP A 249 16.45 -32.60 42.03
C ASP A 249 17.68 -33.24 41.34
N ALA A 250 18.24 -32.50 40.38
CA ALA A 250 19.67 -32.26 40.04
C ALA A 250 20.73 -33.35 39.67
N THR A 251 21.30 -33.15 38.47
CA THR A 251 22.73 -33.09 38.03
C THR A 251 23.66 -34.32 37.93
N ASP A 252 24.25 -34.54 36.73
CA ASP A 252 25.72 -34.57 36.49
C ASP A 252 26.11 -34.41 34.99
N HIS A 253 27.31 -33.85 34.70
CA HIS A 253 27.98 -33.64 33.39
C HIS A 253 29.25 -34.56 33.28
N PRO A 254 30.27 -34.33 32.42
CA PRO A 254 30.44 -34.54 30.96
C PRO A 254 31.68 -35.43 30.59
N VAL A 255 31.93 -35.77 29.30
CA VAL A 255 33.26 -35.61 28.61
C VAL A 255 33.33 -36.15 27.16
N ASN A 256 33.86 -35.26 26.29
CA ASN A 256 34.67 -35.40 25.05
C ASN A 256 35.02 -36.77 24.44
N ALA A 257 34.85 -36.89 23.10
CA ALA A 257 35.97 -37.04 22.14
C ALA A 257 35.50 -36.78 20.69
N VAL A 258 36.25 -35.95 19.97
CA VAL A 258 36.11 -35.68 18.53
C VAL A 258 37.26 -36.39 17.81
N HIS A 259 36.98 -37.16 16.74
CA HIS A 259 37.91 -37.25 15.60
C HIS A 259 37.19 -37.62 14.28
N PRO A 260 37.69 -37.14 13.11
CA PRO A 260 36.96 -36.99 11.86
C PRO A 260 37.27 -38.08 10.82
N ASP A 261 36.59 -37.96 9.67
CA ASP A 261 36.81 -38.64 8.39
C ASP A 261 36.62 -40.16 8.37
N ASP A 262 35.44 -40.59 7.90
CA ASP A 262 35.43 -41.51 6.76
C ASP A 262 34.13 -41.39 5.94
N ALA A 263 34.34 -41.24 4.64
CA ALA A 263 33.35 -40.96 3.63
C ALA A 263 32.56 -42.22 3.22
N MET A 264 31.34 -41.99 2.71
CA MET A 264 30.64 -42.78 1.68
C MET A 264 30.55 -44.31 1.86
N ASP A 265 29.35 -44.85 2.09
CA ASP A 265 28.43 -45.27 1.01
C ASP A 265 27.16 -45.94 1.57
N ARG A 266 26.06 -45.76 0.83
CA ARG A 266 24.81 -46.56 0.78
C ARG A 266 24.44 -47.49 1.96
N THR A 267 23.22 -47.33 2.51
CA THR A 267 22.25 -48.45 2.69
C THR A 267 20.79 -47.95 2.80
N GLN A 268 20.11 -48.12 1.67
CA GLN A 268 18.76 -48.68 1.45
C GLN A 268 17.55 -48.30 2.32
N VAL A 269 16.52 -47.92 1.55
CA VAL A 269 15.10 -47.75 1.87
C VAL A 269 14.53 -48.98 2.59
N ARG A 270 13.94 -48.77 3.77
CA ARG A 270 12.81 -49.60 4.22
C ARG A 270 11.52 -48.89 3.86
N ALA A 271 10.86 -49.43 2.84
CA ALA A 271 9.50 -49.11 2.46
C ALA A 271 8.57 -49.56 3.61
N GLY A 272 8.36 -48.68 4.58
CA GLY A 272 7.24 -48.75 5.50
C GLY A 272 6.07 -48.08 4.80
N ALA A 273 5.05 -48.87 4.48
CA ALA A 273 3.81 -48.46 3.86
C ALA A 273 3.26 -47.16 4.49
N ARG A 274 3.57 -46.02 3.88
CA ARG A 274 2.70 -44.86 3.96
C ARG A 274 1.53 -45.23 3.07
N GLN A 275 0.40 -45.48 3.71
CA GLN A 275 -0.90 -45.49 3.05
C GLN A 275 -0.92 -44.34 2.04
N ASP A 276 -1.27 -44.66 0.79
CA ASP A 276 -1.57 -43.70 -0.27
C ASP A 276 -2.68 -42.77 0.21
N ALA A 277 -2.31 -41.76 0.99
CA ALA A 277 -3.07 -40.55 1.13
C ALA A 277 -2.88 -39.81 -0.20
N PRO A 278 -3.95 -39.42 -0.90
CA PRO A 278 -3.79 -38.69 -2.15
C PRO A 278 -2.92 -37.47 -1.87
N GLU A 279 -1.77 -37.34 -2.57
CA GLU A 279 -0.99 -36.11 -2.57
C GLU A 279 -1.99 -34.98 -2.83
N ALA A 280 -2.27 -34.17 -1.81
CA ALA A 280 -3.24 -33.09 -1.93
C ALA A 280 -2.65 -32.06 -2.88
N VAL A 281 -2.91 -32.22 -4.17
CA VAL A 281 -2.40 -31.34 -5.22
C VAL A 281 -2.99 -29.97 -4.98
N LEU A 282 -2.15 -29.04 -4.54
CA LEU A 282 -2.54 -27.65 -4.35
C LEU A 282 -2.88 -27.03 -5.71
N ARG A 283 -4.02 -26.35 -5.77
CA ARG A 283 -4.49 -25.61 -6.94
C ARG A 283 -4.64 -24.14 -6.57
N ILE A 284 -4.42 -23.27 -7.54
CA ILE A 284 -4.80 -21.88 -7.45
C ILE A 284 -5.91 -21.59 -8.44
N ARG A 285 -6.94 -20.90 -7.95
CA ARG A 285 -8.05 -20.42 -8.77
C ARG A 285 -7.94 -18.92 -8.93
N LEU A 286 -7.68 -18.45 -10.15
CA LEU A 286 -7.69 -17.02 -10.44
C LEU A 286 -9.12 -16.46 -10.41
N ASP A 287 -9.21 -15.14 -10.20
CA ASP A 287 -10.42 -14.32 -10.33
C ASP A 287 -11.13 -14.43 -11.69
N ASP A 288 -10.43 -14.80 -12.77
CA ASP A 288 -11.03 -15.10 -14.07
C ASP A 288 -11.62 -16.52 -14.18
N GLY A 289 -11.60 -17.27 -13.08
CA GLY A 289 -12.14 -18.62 -12.99
C GLY A 289 -11.23 -19.72 -13.52
N ARG A 290 -10.01 -19.40 -13.98
CA ARG A 290 -9.03 -20.42 -14.40
C ARG A 290 -8.37 -21.07 -13.19
N ASP A 291 -8.30 -22.40 -13.22
CA ASP A 291 -7.63 -23.21 -12.20
C ASP A 291 -6.29 -23.72 -12.70
N PHE A 292 -5.23 -23.48 -11.92
CA PHE A 292 -3.88 -23.95 -12.21
C PHE A 292 -3.41 -24.91 -11.11
N ARG A 293 -2.83 -26.03 -11.51
CA ARG A 293 -2.10 -26.92 -10.60
C ARG A 293 -0.76 -26.26 -10.24
N LEU A 294 -0.47 -26.15 -8.94
CA LEU A 294 0.84 -25.68 -8.48
C LEU A 294 1.88 -26.78 -8.66
N GLU A 295 2.93 -26.46 -9.42
CA GLU A 295 4.21 -27.19 -9.36
C GLU A 295 5.05 -26.68 -8.17
N ARG A 296 6.23 -27.28 -7.94
CA ARG A 296 7.11 -26.98 -6.81
C ARG A 296 7.48 -25.50 -6.71
N THR A 297 7.67 -24.84 -7.86
CA THR A 297 8.03 -23.42 -7.98
C THR A 297 7.19 -22.76 -9.06
N VAL A 298 6.48 -21.69 -8.74
CA VAL A 298 5.61 -20.95 -9.70
C VAL A 298 5.90 -19.45 -9.64
N LEU A 299 6.03 -18.81 -10.80
CA LEU A 299 6.19 -17.37 -10.95
C LEU A 299 4.96 -16.77 -11.61
N ILE A 300 4.31 -15.82 -10.93
CA ILE A 300 3.09 -15.16 -11.41
C ILE A 300 3.40 -13.72 -11.78
N GLY A 301 2.91 -13.25 -12.93
CA GLY A 301 3.00 -11.84 -13.31
C GLY A 301 2.44 -11.57 -14.70
N ARG A 302 2.52 -10.32 -15.18
CA ARG A 302 2.02 -9.98 -16.52
C ARG A 302 2.89 -10.50 -17.67
N ASN A 303 4.17 -10.73 -17.39
CA ASN A 303 5.13 -11.35 -18.31
C ASN A 303 6.26 -11.96 -17.47
N PRO A 304 5.97 -13.09 -16.79
CA PRO A 304 6.88 -13.65 -15.80
C PRO A 304 8.12 -14.23 -16.48
N ALA A 305 9.28 -13.92 -15.90
CA ALA A 305 10.56 -14.47 -16.31
C ALA A 305 11.37 -14.89 -15.06
N PRO A 306 12.08 -16.02 -15.12
CA PRO A 306 12.94 -16.47 -14.02
C PRO A 306 14.16 -15.56 -13.84
N ALA A 307 14.67 -15.48 -12.61
CA ALA A 307 15.97 -14.84 -12.37
C ALA A 307 17.14 -15.76 -12.74
N ALA A 308 18.35 -15.21 -12.86
CA ALA A 308 19.56 -16.00 -13.11
C ALA A 308 19.76 -17.04 -12.00
N GLY A 309 19.69 -18.33 -12.36
CA GLY A 309 19.76 -19.46 -11.42
C GLY A 309 18.42 -20.14 -11.09
N GLU A 310 17.29 -19.64 -11.60
CA GLU A 310 15.94 -20.17 -11.34
C GLU A 310 15.42 -20.97 -12.56
N SER A 311 16.01 -22.12 -12.85
CA SER A 311 15.84 -22.85 -14.12
C SER A 311 14.63 -23.79 -14.21
N GLN A 312 13.80 -23.89 -13.18
CA GLN A 312 12.67 -24.86 -13.11
C GLN A 312 11.38 -24.26 -12.51
N ALA A 313 11.07 -23.00 -12.82
CA ALA A 313 9.84 -22.36 -12.37
C ALA A 313 8.73 -22.45 -13.42
N GLN A 314 7.54 -22.87 -13.02
CA GLN A 314 6.32 -22.77 -13.82
C GLN A 314 5.95 -21.29 -13.98
N LEU A 315 5.81 -20.82 -15.21
CA LEU A 315 5.50 -19.42 -15.50
C LEU A 315 3.99 -19.26 -15.70
N LEU A 316 3.34 -18.46 -14.86
CA LEU A 316 1.92 -18.17 -14.93
C LEU A 316 1.66 -16.74 -15.39
N PRO A 317 1.47 -16.51 -16.71
CA PRO A 317 1.14 -15.20 -17.24
C PRO A 317 -0.32 -14.82 -16.92
N VAL A 318 -0.49 -13.65 -16.32
CA VAL A 318 -1.79 -13.09 -15.92
C VAL A 318 -2.06 -11.83 -16.74
N PRO A 319 -3.04 -11.84 -17.66
CA PRO A 319 -3.40 -10.66 -18.43
C PRO A 319 -3.80 -9.50 -17.50
N ASP A 320 -3.21 -8.34 -17.75
CA ASP A 320 -3.41 -7.13 -16.96
C ASP A 320 -3.30 -5.88 -17.85
N PRO A 321 -4.40 -5.49 -18.49
CA PRO A 321 -4.42 -4.28 -19.34
C PRO A 321 -4.22 -2.99 -18.52
N GLY A 322 -4.53 -3.01 -17.23
CA GLY A 322 -4.35 -1.87 -16.30
C GLY A 322 -2.90 -1.64 -15.89
N ARG A 323 -1.99 -2.57 -16.19
CA ARG A 323 -0.57 -2.56 -15.79
C ARG A 323 -0.38 -2.44 -14.27
N THR A 324 -1.29 -3.01 -13.50
CA THR A 324 -1.20 -3.08 -12.04
C THR A 324 -0.41 -4.27 -11.51
N ILE A 325 0.02 -5.18 -12.39
CA ILE A 325 0.83 -6.36 -12.10
C ILE A 325 2.25 -6.19 -12.67
N SER A 326 3.27 -6.47 -11.86
CA SER A 326 4.67 -6.45 -12.30
C SER A 326 4.97 -7.57 -13.31
N LYS A 327 6.07 -7.45 -14.06
CA LYS A 327 6.48 -8.49 -15.06
C LYS A 327 6.52 -9.87 -14.40
N THR A 328 7.31 -9.98 -13.33
CA THR A 328 7.27 -11.07 -12.34
C THR A 328 6.83 -10.44 -11.01
N HIS A 329 5.65 -10.79 -10.50
CA HIS A 329 5.02 -10.15 -9.34
C HIS A 329 5.18 -11.02 -8.08
N LEU A 330 4.85 -12.30 -8.18
CA LEU A 330 4.90 -13.24 -7.06
C LEU A 330 5.77 -14.45 -7.39
N HIS A 331 6.39 -15.01 -6.37
CA HIS A 331 7.06 -16.29 -6.38
C HIS A 331 6.41 -17.21 -5.35
N LEU A 332 5.92 -18.36 -5.81
CA LEU A 332 5.24 -19.35 -5.01
C LEU A 332 6.10 -20.61 -4.92
N LEU A 333 6.24 -21.15 -3.72
CA LEU A 333 6.86 -22.43 -3.45
C LEU A 333 5.86 -23.31 -2.70
N THR A 334 5.74 -24.58 -3.08
CA THR A 334 4.86 -25.54 -2.40
C THR A 334 5.66 -26.73 -1.89
N ASP A 335 5.35 -27.15 -0.67
CA ASP A 335 5.86 -28.37 -0.03
C ASP A 335 4.76 -29.45 0.11
N GLY A 336 3.57 -29.21 -0.46
CA GLY A 336 2.41 -30.09 -0.37
C GLY A 336 1.50 -29.87 0.84
N THR A 337 1.95 -29.13 1.86
CA THR A 337 1.14 -28.81 3.07
C THR A 337 0.59 -27.39 3.04
N GLY A 338 1.24 -26.49 2.30
CA GLY A 338 0.78 -25.14 2.05
C GLY A 338 1.58 -24.46 0.96
N VAL A 339 1.45 -23.14 0.86
CA VAL A 339 2.13 -22.35 -0.17
C VAL A 339 2.91 -21.23 0.49
N TRP A 340 4.20 -21.15 0.19
CA TRP A 340 5.04 -20.00 0.52
C TRP A 340 4.94 -18.98 -0.61
N ILE A 341 4.57 -17.75 -0.26
CA ILE A 341 4.38 -16.66 -1.21
C ILE A 341 5.39 -15.56 -0.91
N THR A 342 6.14 -15.15 -1.92
CA THR A 342 7.09 -14.04 -1.83
C THR A 342 6.74 -12.98 -2.86
N ASP A 343 6.54 -11.74 -2.41
CA ASP A 343 6.40 -10.60 -3.31
C ASP A 343 7.76 -10.25 -3.92
N ARG A 344 7.85 -10.22 -5.25
CA ARG A 344 9.11 -9.97 -5.99
C ARG A 344 9.35 -8.47 -6.19
N HIS A 345 9.19 -7.68 -5.12
CA HIS A 345 9.32 -6.22 -5.14
C HIS A 345 8.38 -5.57 -6.14
N SER A 346 7.12 -5.95 -6.09
CA SER A 346 6.12 -5.46 -7.02
C SER A 346 5.81 -3.97 -6.80
N THR A 347 5.44 -3.25 -7.87
CA THR A 347 5.14 -1.82 -7.79
C THR A 347 3.91 -1.50 -6.93
N ASN A 348 2.88 -2.36 -6.98
CA ASN A 348 1.60 -2.11 -6.30
C ASN A 348 1.41 -2.95 -5.02
N GLY A 349 2.37 -3.82 -4.71
CA GLY A 349 2.34 -4.67 -3.53
C GLY A 349 1.43 -5.89 -3.67
N SER A 350 1.58 -6.77 -2.69
CA SER A 350 0.79 -7.99 -2.52
C SER A 350 0.26 -8.11 -1.10
N ALA A 351 -0.86 -8.79 -0.92
CA ALA A 351 -1.46 -9.05 0.39
C ALA A 351 -2.16 -10.41 0.41
N VAL A 352 -2.31 -11.01 1.59
CA VAL A 352 -3.02 -12.28 1.77
C VAL A 352 -4.19 -12.07 2.72
N THR A 353 -5.32 -12.68 2.42
CA THR A 353 -6.54 -12.67 3.24
C THR A 353 -6.80 -14.10 3.67
N THR A 354 -6.58 -14.37 4.96
CA THR A 354 -6.79 -15.71 5.55
C THR A 354 -8.28 -16.08 5.55
N PRO A 355 -8.65 -17.36 5.71
CA PRO A 355 -10.05 -17.79 5.84
C PRO A 355 -10.83 -17.03 6.92
N ASP A 356 -10.15 -16.59 7.99
CA ASP A 356 -10.72 -15.77 9.07
C ASP A 356 -10.99 -14.30 8.67
N GLY A 357 -10.73 -13.94 7.40
CA GLY A 357 -10.95 -12.61 6.84
C GLY A 357 -9.86 -11.58 7.17
N MET A 358 -8.79 -11.98 7.87
CA MET A 358 -7.69 -11.06 8.18
C MET A 358 -6.80 -10.84 6.95
N ARG A 359 -6.74 -9.59 6.49
CA ARG A 359 -5.85 -9.19 5.40
C ARG A 359 -4.52 -8.68 5.93
N THR A 360 -3.44 -9.35 5.54
CA THR A 360 -2.06 -9.01 5.90
C THR A 360 -1.28 -8.65 4.64
N ALA A 361 -0.65 -7.47 4.61
CA ALA A 361 0.23 -7.08 3.52
C ALA A 361 1.51 -7.92 3.54
N LEU A 362 1.93 -8.41 2.38
CA LEU A 362 3.19 -9.12 2.24
C LEU A 362 4.35 -8.11 2.24
N GLN A 363 5.40 -8.40 2.99
CA GLN A 363 6.63 -7.64 2.91
C GLN A 363 7.40 -8.05 1.64
N PRO A 364 7.81 -7.11 0.78
CA PRO A 364 8.61 -7.41 -0.40
C PRO A 364 9.86 -8.22 -0.07
N GLY A 365 10.09 -9.31 -0.81
CA GLY A 365 11.25 -10.20 -0.64
C GLY A 365 11.18 -11.15 0.55
N VAL A 366 10.17 -11.05 1.42
CA VAL A 366 10.02 -11.93 2.59
C VAL A 366 9.02 -13.04 2.28
N PRO A 367 9.40 -14.32 2.38
CA PRO A 367 8.46 -15.43 2.21
C PRO A 367 7.41 -15.47 3.32
N ALA A 368 6.14 -15.57 2.95
CA ALA A 368 5.02 -15.75 3.87
C ALA A 368 4.29 -17.07 3.57
N PHE A 369 4.09 -17.89 4.59
CA PHE A 369 3.34 -19.14 4.47
C PHE A 369 1.83 -18.87 4.48
N VAL A 370 1.10 -19.49 3.56
CA VAL A 370 -0.36 -19.47 3.53
C VAL A 370 -0.96 -20.86 3.49
N SER A 371 -2.02 -21.04 4.26
CA SER A 371 -2.83 -22.26 4.26
C SER A 371 -3.89 -22.21 3.16
N PRO A 372 -4.36 -23.37 2.67
CA PRO A 372 -5.49 -23.46 1.75
C PRO A 372 -6.75 -22.79 2.32
N GLY A 373 -7.56 -22.23 1.44
CA GLY A 373 -8.64 -21.29 1.72
C GLY A 373 -8.21 -19.82 1.70
N THR A 374 -6.90 -19.52 1.74
CA THR A 374 -6.39 -18.14 1.69
C THR A 374 -6.58 -17.52 0.31
N THR A 375 -7.00 -16.25 0.28
CA THR A 375 -7.06 -15.45 -0.94
C THR A 375 -5.87 -14.51 -1.03
N VAL A 376 -5.15 -14.54 -2.13
CA VAL A 376 -3.95 -13.75 -2.38
C VAL A 376 -4.30 -12.62 -3.34
N HIS A 377 -3.93 -11.40 -2.97
CA HIS A 377 -4.14 -10.17 -3.72
C HIS A 377 -2.80 -9.69 -4.28
N PHE A 378 -2.76 -9.37 -5.59
CA PHE A 378 -1.55 -8.94 -6.29
C PHE A 378 -1.93 -7.95 -7.39
N GLY A 379 -1.52 -6.68 -7.24
CA GLY A 379 -2.11 -5.60 -8.04
C GLY A 379 -3.62 -5.52 -7.82
N ASP A 380 -4.40 -5.49 -8.90
CA ASP A 380 -5.87 -5.47 -8.84
C ASP A 380 -6.52 -6.85 -8.96
N ARG A 381 -5.71 -7.92 -9.02
CA ARG A 381 -6.20 -9.29 -9.22
C ARG A 381 -6.05 -10.13 -7.98
N THR A 382 -6.81 -11.22 -7.94
CA THR A 382 -6.80 -12.16 -6.82
C THR A 382 -6.77 -13.60 -7.29
N PHE A 383 -6.19 -14.48 -6.49
CA PHE A 383 -6.39 -15.92 -6.62
C PHE A 383 -6.64 -16.56 -5.27
N ASN A 384 -7.40 -17.65 -5.24
CA ASN A 384 -7.64 -18.46 -4.06
C ASN A 384 -6.74 -19.70 -4.08
N VAL A 385 -6.16 -20.06 -2.94
CA VAL A 385 -5.38 -21.29 -2.76
C VAL A 385 -6.33 -22.39 -2.28
N GLY A 386 -6.50 -23.46 -3.05
CA GLY A 386 -7.39 -24.57 -2.71
C GLY A 386 -6.70 -25.93 -2.76
N HIS A 387 -7.36 -26.93 -2.16
CA HIS A 387 -7.07 -28.34 -2.40
C HIS A 387 -7.93 -28.85 -3.57
N ALA A 388 -7.39 -29.79 -4.35
CA ALA A 388 -8.10 -30.47 -5.43
C ALA A 388 -9.23 -31.37 -4.93
#